data_AF-A0A535ZSL4-F1
#
_entry.id   AF-A0A535ZSL4-F1
#
_cell.length_a   1.000
_cell.length_b   1.000
_cell.length_c   1.000
_cell.angle_alpha   90.00
_cell.angle_beta   90.00
_cell.angle_gamma   90.00
#
_symmetry.space_group_name_H-M   'P 1'
#
loop_
_entity.id
_entity.type
_entity.pdbx_description
1 polymer ?
#
loop_
_entity_poly.entity_id
_entity_poly.type
_entity_poly.pdbx_seq_one_letter_code
_entity_poly.pdbx_strand_id
1 'polypeptide(L)' 'LKRVPPPHPQDHPRGELLRHKRLIYWKRWPIEPWIATAAARERIAKVWRDGAELNAWLGRHLESAK' A
#
# COMPACT_ATOMS: atom_id res chain seq x y z
N LEU A 1 9.36 -12.20 -4.27
CA LEU A 1 10.18 -13.39 -3.93
C LEU A 1 10.01 -14.40 -5.04
N LYS A 2 11.00 -15.28 -5.33
CA LYS A 2 10.83 -16.33 -6.35
C LYS A 2 9.97 -17.52 -5.84
N ARG A 3 9.92 -17.75 -4.53
CA ARG A 3 9.16 -18.84 -3.90
C ARG A 3 8.10 -18.28 -2.96
N VAL A 4 7.01 -19.03 -2.76
CA VAL A 4 6.03 -18.72 -1.71
C VAL A 4 6.75 -18.84 -0.36
N PRO A 5 6.65 -17.84 0.54
CA PRO A 5 7.31 -17.90 1.83
C PRO A 5 6.67 -18.96 2.75
N PRO A 6 7.46 -19.66 3.59
CA PRO A 6 6.92 -20.45 4.70
C PRO A 6 6.05 -19.59 5.63
N PRO A 7 5.05 -20.17 6.32
CA PRO A 7 4.69 -21.59 6.36
C PRO A 7 3.75 -22.05 5.23
N HIS A 8 3.50 -21.21 4.23
CA HIS A 8 2.49 -21.51 3.22
C HIS A 8 2.97 -22.57 2.19
N PRO A 9 2.08 -23.45 1.70
CA PRO A 9 2.38 -24.38 0.61
C PRO A 9 2.88 -23.66 -0.66
N GLN A 10 3.75 -24.32 -1.46
CA GLN A 10 4.30 -23.70 -2.67
C GLN A 10 3.26 -23.46 -3.78
N ASP A 11 2.18 -24.25 -3.78
CA ASP A 11 1.02 -24.19 -4.69
C ASP A 11 -0.16 -23.40 -4.10
N HIS A 12 0.05 -22.64 -3.02
CA HIS A 12 -1.01 -21.87 -2.37
C HIS A 12 -1.75 -20.98 -3.40
N PRO A 13 -3.09 -20.95 -3.41
CA PRO A 13 -3.87 -20.24 -4.43
C PRO A 13 -3.59 -18.72 -4.50
N ARG A 14 -3.08 -18.15 -3.41
CA ARG A 14 -2.61 -16.74 -3.33
C ARG A 14 -1.08 -16.59 -3.34
N GLY A 15 -0.36 -17.57 -3.87
CA GLY A 15 1.11 -17.64 -3.84
C GLY A 15 1.79 -16.41 -4.43
N GLU A 16 1.24 -15.84 -5.51
CA GLU A 16 1.76 -14.60 -6.10
C GLU A 16 1.68 -13.42 -5.13
N LEU A 17 0.58 -13.27 -4.38
CA LEU A 17 0.44 -12.21 -3.38
C LEU A 17 1.43 -12.39 -2.22
N LEU A 18 1.58 -13.62 -1.73
CA LEU A 18 2.50 -13.95 -0.62
C LEU A 18 3.97 -13.69 -0.98
N ARG A 19 4.33 -13.65 -2.27
CA ARG A 19 5.70 -13.34 -2.72
C ARG A 19 6.03 -11.85 -2.60
N HIS A 20 5.04 -10.97 -2.46
CA HIS A 20 5.27 -9.54 -2.26
C HIS A 20 5.66 -9.26 -0.80
N LYS A 21 6.79 -8.58 -0.60
CA LYS A 21 7.27 -8.20 0.75
C LYS A 21 6.73 -6.87 1.25
N ARG A 22 6.11 -6.10 0.37
CA ARG A 22 5.71 -4.72 0.62
C ARG A 22 4.41 -4.46 -0.10
N LEU A 23 3.53 -3.74 0.58
CA LEU A 23 2.39 -3.06 -0.02
C LEU A 23 2.71 -1.58 0.00
N ILE A 24 2.57 -0.90 -1.14
CA ILE A 24 2.89 0.52 -1.28
C ILE A 24 1.65 1.25 -1.75
N TYR A 25 1.16 2.18 -0.94
CA TYR A 25 0.13 3.14 -1.34
C TYR A 25 0.80 4.43 -1.81
N TRP A 26 0.50 4.86 -3.02
CA TRP A 26 1.09 6.05 -3.60
C TRP A 26 0.23 6.60 -4.73
N LYS A 27 0.52 7.84 -5.14
CA LYS A 27 -0.10 8.48 -6.31
C LYS A 27 0.98 9.14 -7.16
N ARG A 28 0.92 8.91 -8.48
CA ARG A 28 1.68 9.69 -9.47
C ARG A 28 0.82 10.84 -9.96
N TRP A 29 1.46 11.96 -10.23
CA TRP A 29 0.87 13.05 -10.99
C TRP A 29 1.76 13.39 -12.20
N PRO A 30 1.18 13.85 -13.31
CA PRO A 30 1.94 14.58 -14.32
C PRO A 30 2.48 15.90 -13.74
N ILE A 31 3.44 16.51 -14.43
CA ILE A 31 3.91 17.86 -14.10
C ILE A 31 2.79 18.84 -14.45
N GLU A 32 2.38 19.63 -13.48
CA GLU A 32 1.22 20.51 -13.58
C GLU A 32 1.49 21.83 -12.84
N PRO A 33 0.83 22.95 -13.23
CA PRO A 33 1.12 24.27 -12.66
C PRO A 33 0.99 24.36 -11.13
N TRP A 34 0.12 23.53 -10.54
CA TRP A 34 -0.13 23.54 -9.09
C TRP A 34 1.08 23.08 -8.25
N ILE A 35 2.06 22.37 -8.84
CA ILE A 35 3.20 21.78 -8.10
C ILE A 35 4.05 22.86 -7.42
N ALA A 36 4.21 24.02 -8.05
CA ALA A 36 5.00 25.13 -7.51
C ALA A 36 4.14 26.13 -6.71
N THR A 37 2.97 25.71 -6.22
CA THR A 37 2.03 26.57 -5.49
C THR A 37 1.68 25.99 -4.12
N ALA A 38 1.08 26.79 -3.24
CA ALA A 38 0.62 26.33 -1.93
C ALA A 38 -0.41 25.18 -2.01
N ALA A 39 -1.14 25.06 -3.13
CA ALA A 39 -2.11 23.99 -3.35
C ALA A 39 -1.47 22.58 -3.37
N ALA A 40 -0.16 22.47 -3.62
CA ALA A 40 0.56 21.21 -3.56
C ALA A 40 0.44 20.54 -2.18
N ARG A 41 0.52 21.33 -1.10
CA ARG A 41 0.41 20.82 0.27
C ARG A 41 -0.92 20.13 0.49
N GLU A 42 -2.03 20.77 0.09
CA GLU A 42 -3.37 20.22 0.29
C GLU A 42 -3.59 18.94 -0.52
N ARG A 43 -3.15 18.93 -1.78
CA ARG A 43 -3.27 17.76 -2.67
C ARG A 43 -2.47 16.57 -2.14
N ILE A 44 -1.24 16.80 -1.72
CA ILE A 44 -0.39 15.75 -1.14
C ILE A 44 -1.00 15.27 0.17
N ALA A 45 -1.32 16.17 1.10
CA ALA A 45 -1.90 15.81 2.39
C ALA A 45 -3.21 15.03 2.24
N LYS A 46 -4.05 15.35 1.26
CA LYS A 46 -5.25 14.57 0.96
C LYS A 46 -4.91 13.12 0.65
N VAL A 47 -3.98 12.85 -0.27
CA VAL A 47 -3.59 11.47 -0.62
C VAL A 47 -3.07 10.71 0.60
N TRP A 48 -2.24 11.36 1.43
CA TRP A 48 -1.76 10.72 2.67
C TRP A 48 -2.91 10.38 3.63
N ARG A 49 -3.91 11.27 3.77
CA ARG A 49 -5.11 11.00 4.59
C ARG A 49 -5.98 9.90 3.99
N ASP A 50 -6.13 9.85 2.66
CA ASP A 50 -6.88 8.80 1.97
C ASP A 50 -6.28 7.39 2.28
N GLY A 51 -4.98 7.31 2.57
CA GLY A 51 -4.31 6.09 3.02
C GLY A 51 -4.80 5.53 4.37
N ALA A 52 -5.56 6.31 5.16
CA ALA A 52 -6.10 5.87 6.45
C ALA A 52 -7.06 4.66 6.30
N GLU A 53 -7.79 4.56 5.20
CA GLU A 53 -8.69 3.42 4.95
C GLU A 53 -7.92 2.11 4.79
N LEU A 54 -6.77 2.16 4.10
CA LEU A 54 -5.88 1.01 3.99
C LEU A 54 -5.34 0.61 5.36
N ASN A 55 -4.89 1.57 6.17
CA ASN A 55 -4.44 1.29 7.54
C ASN A 55 -5.55 0.66 8.38
N ALA A 56 -6.78 1.16 8.29
CA ALA A 56 -7.92 0.59 9.00
C ALA A 56 -8.23 -0.85 8.53
N TRP A 57 -8.12 -1.14 7.24
CA TRP A 57 -8.25 -2.50 6.72
C TRP A 57 -7.15 -3.42 7.25
N LEU A 58 -5.88 -2.97 7.24
CA LEU A 58 -4.75 -3.73 7.78
C LEU A 58 -4.95 -4.01 9.28
N GLY A 59 -5.38 -3.02 10.06
CA GLY A 59 -5.68 -3.19 11.47
C GLY A 59 -6.74 -4.26 11.71
N ARG A 60 -7.84 -4.25 10.95
CA ARG A 60 -8.92 -5.25 11.07
C ARG A 60 -8.51 -6.67 10.70
N HIS A 61 -7.60 -6.84 9.75
CA HIS A 61 -7.35 -8.16 9.14
C HIS A 61 -5.96 -8.75 9.45
N LEU A 62 -5.01 -7.96 9.95
CA LEU A 62 -3.64 -8.41 10.19
C LEU A 62 -3.23 -8.38 11.68
N GLU A 63 -3.96 -7.69 12.56
CA GLU A 63 -3.60 -7.57 13.99
C GLU A 63 -3.81 -8.86 14.82
N SER A 64 -4.04 -10.01 14.19
CA SER A 64 -4.14 -11.31 14.86
C SER A 64 -2.84 -12.14 14.87
N ALA A 65 -1.72 -11.61 14.34
CA ALA A 65 -0.44 -12.31 14.34
C ALA A 65 0.46 -11.79 15.46
N LYS A 66 0.33 -12.38 16.65
CA LYS A 66 1.37 -12.37 17.69
C LYS A 66 2.05 -13.73 17.72
#